data_AF-A0A9P4Y4Y0-F1
#
_entry.id   AF-A0A9P4Y4Y0-F1
#
_cell.length_a   1.000
_cell.length_b   1.000
_cell.length_c   1.000
_cell.angle_alpha   90.00
_cell.angle_beta   90.00
_cell.angle_gamma   90.00
#
_symmetry.space_group_name_H-M   'P 1'
#
loop_
_entity.id
_entity.type
_entity.pdbx_description
1 polymer ?
#
loop_
_entity_poly.entity_id
_entity_poly.type
_entity_poly.pdbx_seq_one_letter_code
_entity_poly.pdbx_strand_id
1 'polypeptide(L)'
;HLVSLLATYEQFSKFYLIFPWAEANLEEYWKNREPNPTMNHETVLWIAKQCRGLADGLARIHRWDSFPKTPDTNGTRGRQQNLVVPTLDTGENHLIGHHGDIKPQNVLWFQNPEEKTDRGTLKITDFGLSEFKASHTTFHKAGSRSPVSPSFRPPEYDLTGQNGRSHDIWALGCVYLDFVTWLLGGWDMVANFAHERSAVDPNWKDLPTDTYFEIKRKGYERIAAVKPAVKRFIRSLHGHSKCTEYLHDFLNLIEMDMLHPKPHSHSEESRIEIRELKLKLTELHAKCDQEHYALTPASWNQTCCKSL
;
A
#
# COMPACT_ATOMS: atom_id res chain seq x y z
N HIS A 1 11.65 -5.21 -5.95
CA HIS A 1 10.62 -4.53 -5.14
C HIS A 1 9.95 -5.44 -4.08
N LEU A 2 10.45 -6.66 -3.84
CA LEU A 2 10.18 -7.43 -2.62
C LEU A 2 11.53 -7.70 -1.95
N VAL A 3 11.60 -7.68 -0.62
CA VAL A 3 12.81 -8.08 0.09
C VAL A 3 13.06 -9.57 -0.12
N SER A 4 14.33 -9.94 -0.35
CA SER A 4 14.73 -11.33 -0.54
C SER A 4 15.20 -11.91 0.78
N LEU A 5 14.77 -13.12 1.11
CA LEU A 5 15.33 -13.88 2.22
C LEU A 5 16.71 -14.41 1.82
N LEU A 6 17.76 -14.06 2.56
CA LEU A 6 19.13 -14.49 2.28
C LEU A 6 19.40 -15.88 2.86
N ALA A 7 18.98 -16.10 4.10
CA ALA A 7 19.15 -17.36 4.80
C ALA A 7 18.15 -17.49 5.95
N THR A 8 17.94 -18.72 6.37
CA THR A 8 17.26 -19.04 7.63
C THR A 8 18.20 -19.86 8.49
N TYR A 9 18.09 -19.72 9.80
CA TYR A 9 18.78 -20.61 10.73
C TYR A 9 17.96 -20.80 12.00
N GLU A 10 18.22 -21.89 12.70
CA GLU A 10 17.65 -22.18 14.01
C GLU A 10 18.77 -22.12 15.05
N GLN A 11 18.53 -21.40 16.14
CA GLN A 11 19.43 -21.39 17.28
C GLN A 11 18.62 -21.31 18.57
N PHE A 12 18.92 -22.20 19.52
CA PHE A 12 18.21 -22.27 20.82
C PHE A 12 16.68 -22.38 20.67
N SER A 13 16.21 -23.24 19.76
CA SER A 13 14.78 -23.44 19.45
C SER A 13 14.05 -22.17 18.99
N LYS A 14 14.80 -21.20 18.44
CA LYS A 14 14.26 -20.00 17.79
C LYS A 14 14.65 -20.00 16.32
N PHE A 15 13.69 -19.69 15.46
CA PHE A 15 13.92 -19.50 14.04
C PHE A 15 14.29 -18.05 13.77
N TYR A 16 15.30 -17.85 12.92
CA TYR A 16 15.77 -16.56 12.50
C TYR A 16 15.74 -16.46 10.98
N LEU A 17 15.35 -15.29 10.49
CA LEU A 17 15.35 -14.94 9.08
C LEU A 17 16.41 -13.87 8.86
N ILE A 18 17.29 -14.07 7.89
CA ILE A 18 18.34 -13.13 7.52
C ILE A 18 17.93 -12.43 6.24
N PHE A 19 17.85 -11.10 6.28
CA PHE A 19 17.51 -10.25 5.14
C PHE A 19 18.69 -9.31 4.83
N PRO A 20 18.76 -8.77 3.59
CA PRO A 20 19.64 -7.66 3.29
C PRO A 20 19.29 -6.46 4.20
N TRP A 21 20.31 -5.80 4.72
CA TRP A 21 20.13 -4.59 5.52
C TRP A 21 19.68 -3.43 4.60
N ALA A 22 18.55 -2.81 4.92
CA ALA A 22 18.08 -1.60 4.24
C ALA A 22 18.62 -0.35 4.95
N GLU A 23 18.95 0.69 4.21
CA GLU A 23 19.48 1.94 4.78
C GLU A 23 18.40 2.82 5.44
N ALA A 24 17.13 2.62 5.10
CA ALA A 24 15.96 3.27 5.71
C ALA A 24 14.67 2.54 5.33
N ASN A 25 13.59 2.74 6.10
CA ASN A 25 12.23 2.57 5.57
C ASN A 25 11.77 3.85 4.82
N LEU A 26 10.63 3.81 4.14
CA LEU A 26 10.17 4.90 3.28
C LEU A 26 9.83 6.17 4.07
N GLU A 27 9.27 6.02 5.28
CA GLU A 27 9.02 7.17 6.17
C GLU A 27 10.33 7.83 6.60
N GLU A 28 11.31 7.03 7.02
CA GLU A 28 12.66 7.52 7.38
C GLU A 28 13.37 8.15 6.18
N TYR A 29 13.19 7.59 4.98
CA TYR A 29 13.73 8.16 3.75
C TYR A 29 13.16 9.56 3.52
N TRP A 30 11.84 9.71 3.53
CA TRP A 30 11.20 11.02 3.39
C TRP A 30 11.58 11.97 4.51
N LYS A 31 11.60 11.52 5.77
CA LYS A 31 11.81 12.40 6.92
C LYS A 31 13.26 12.85 7.09
N ASN A 32 14.20 11.92 6.95
CA ASN A 32 15.59 12.13 7.39
C ASN A 32 16.60 12.17 6.23
N ARG A 33 16.34 11.45 5.13
CA ARG A 33 17.30 11.35 4.02
C ARG A 33 17.02 12.36 2.90
N GLU A 34 15.77 12.47 2.48
CA GLU A 34 15.33 13.36 1.41
C GLU A 34 14.04 14.08 1.83
N PRO A 35 14.10 15.04 2.78
CA PRO A 35 12.94 15.79 3.25
C PRO A 35 12.34 16.73 2.23
N ASN A 36 13.14 17.21 1.28
CA ASN A 36 12.73 18.22 0.30
C ASN A 36 13.15 17.76 -1.11
N PRO A 37 12.39 16.84 -1.73
CA PRO A 37 12.73 16.33 -3.04
C PRO A 37 12.70 17.45 -4.08
N THR A 38 13.57 17.33 -5.09
CA THR A 38 13.57 18.24 -6.23
C THR A 38 12.60 17.72 -7.29
N MET A 39 11.73 18.61 -7.79
CA MET A 39 10.85 18.31 -8.93
C MET A 39 11.66 18.39 -10.24
N ASN A 40 12.38 17.33 -10.57
CA ASN A 40 13.14 17.17 -11.81
C ASN A 40 12.83 15.82 -12.47
N HIS A 41 13.26 15.65 -13.72
CA HIS A 41 12.89 14.47 -14.54
C HIS A 41 13.32 13.17 -13.88
N GLU A 42 14.54 13.14 -13.37
CA GLU A 42 15.12 11.99 -12.67
C GLU A 42 14.24 11.56 -11.47
N THR A 43 13.81 12.52 -10.65
CA THR A 43 12.99 12.24 -9.46
C THR A 43 11.60 11.74 -9.84
N VAL A 44 10.96 12.37 -10.84
CA VAL A 44 9.63 11.95 -11.32
C VAL A 44 9.69 10.55 -11.93
N LEU A 45 10.68 10.29 -12.77
CA LEU A 45 10.88 8.98 -13.40
C LEU A 45 11.19 7.91 -12.34
N TRP A 46 12.01 8.25 -11.34
CA TRP A 46 12.29 7.37 -10.21
C TRP A 46 11.01 7.03 -9.44
N ILE A 47 10.18 8.01 -9.08
CA ILE A 47 8.89 7.78 -8.39
C ILE A 47 7.99 6.86 -9.20
N ALA A 48 7.79 7.17 -10.49
CA ALA A 48 6.97 6.36 -11.38
C ALA A 48 7.48 4.91 -11.46
N LYS A 49 8.80 4.72 -11.56
CA LYS A 49 9.46 3.41 -11.53
C LYS A 49 9.23 2.69 -10.21
N GLN A 50 9.37 3.37 -9.07
CA GLN A 50 9.17 2.76 -7.75
C GLN A 50 7.72 2.34 -7.53
N CYS A 51 6.73 3.19 -7.85
CA CYS A 51 5.31 2.85 -7.74
C CYS A 51 4.95 1.65 -8.63
N ARG A 52 5.37 1.66 -9.90
CA ARG A 52 5.20 0.48 -10.77
C ARG A 52 5.85 -0.77 -10.17
N GLY A 53 7.03 -0.61 -9.59
CA GLY A 53 7.79 -1.66 -8.95
C GLY A 53 7.11 -2.26 -7.72
N LEU A 54 6.57 -1.43 -6.84
CA LEU A 54 5.82 -1.86 -5.66
C LEU A 54 4.56 -2.63 -6.06
N ALA A 55 3.83 -2.16 -7.08
CA ALA A 55 2.70 -2.88 -7.64
C ALA A 55 3.11 -4.23 -8.26
N ASP A 56 4.25 -4.31 -8.96
CA ASP A 56 4.78 -5.60 -9.46
C ASP A 56 5.15 -6.55 -8.32
N GLY A 57 5.78 -6.05 -7.27
CA GLY A 57 6.08 -6.82 -6.06
C GLY A 57 4.81 -7.38 -5.44
N LEU A 58 3.82 -6.53 -5.20
CA LEU A 58 2.54 -6.93 -4.63
C LEU A 58 1.79 -7.92 -5.54
N ALA A 59 1.84 -7.75 -6.86
CA ALA A 59 1.25 -8.67 -7.81
C ALA A 59 1.80 -10.10 -7.69
N ARG A 60 3.09 -10.27 -7.32
CA ARG A 60 3.68 -11.59 -7.08
C ARG A 60 3.09 -12.26 -5.84
N ILE A 61 2.83 -11.49 -4.78
CA ILE A 61 2.16 -11.98 -3.57
C ILE A 61 0.74 -12.42 -3.91
N HIS A 62 0.01 -11.59 -4.65
CA HIS A 62 -1.37 -11.86 -5.07
C HIS A 62 -1.51 -13.01 -6.08
N ARG A 63 -0.41 -13.52 -6.64
CA ARG A 63 -0.42 -14.67 -7.56
C ARG A 63 -0.21 -16.01 -6.86
N TRP A 64 0.02 -16.04 -5.55
CA TRP A 64 0.30 -17.29 -4.81
C TRP A 64 -0.86 -18.32 -4.91
N ASP A 65 -2.05 -17.88 -5.29
CA ASP A 65 -3.22 -18.69 -5.68
C ASP A 65 -3.00 -19.63 -6.87
N SER A 66 -1.98 -19.35 -7.71
CA SER A 66 -1.87 -19.92 -9.05
C SER A 66 -0.90 -21.09 -9.19
N PHE A 67 -0.35 -21.65 -8.09
CA PHE A 67 0.39 -22.90 -8.21
C PHE A 67 -0.59 -24.03 -8.59
N PRO A 68 -0.47 -24.63 -9.79
CA PRO A 68 -1.29 -25.79 -10.12
C PRO A 68 -1.00 -26.86 -9.09
N LYS A 69 -2.05 -27.38 -8.44
CA LYS A 69 -1.97 -28.69 -7.78
C LYS A 69 -1.43 -29.63 -8.86
N THR A 70 -0.24 -30.20 -8.66
CA THR A 70 0.21 -31.32 -9.51
C THR A 70 -0.92 -32.34 -9.51
N PRO A 71 -1.42 -32.79 -10.67
CA PRO A 71 -2.37 -33.89 -10.69
C PRO A 71 -1.70 -35.06 -9.99
N ASP A 72 -2.38 -35.65 -9.01
CA ASP A 72 -1.94 -36.90 -8.38
C ASP A 72 -1.85 -37.99 -9.45
N THR A 73 -0.69 -38.10 -10.10
CA THR A 73 -0.33 -39.30 -10.85
C THR A 73 0.50 -40.17 -9.92
N ASN A 74 -0.18 -41.21 -9.42
CA ASN A 74 0.33 -42.29 -8.62
C ASN A 74 1.74 -42.75 -8.99
N GLY A 75 2.61 -42.79 -7.96
CA GLY A 75 3.60 -43.85 -7.81
C GLY A 75 5.01 -43.59 -8.34
N THR A 76 5.85 -42.88 -7.58
CA THR A 76 7.21 -43.34 -7.25
C THR A 76 7.84 -42.50 -6.13
N ARG A 77 8.44 -43.18 -5.16
CA ARG A 77 9.09 -42.61 -3.98
C ARG A 77 10.29 -41.74 -4.38
N GLY A 78 10.15 -40.43 -4.26
CA GLY A 78 11.26 -39.46 -4.28
C GLY A 78 11.22 -38.62 -3.00
N ARG A 79 12.26 -38.73 -2.18
CA ARG A 79 12.39 -38.08 -0.88
C ARG A 79 12.68 -36.58 -1.07
N GLN A 80 11.66 -35.73 -1.10
CA GLN A 80 11.80 -34.29 -0.85
C GLN A 80 11.27 -33.99 0.56
N GLN A 81 12.06 -33.24 1.32
CA GLN A 81 11.79 -32.91 2.72
C GLN A 81 10.59 -31.96 2.80
N ASN A 82 9.51 -32.47 3.40
CA ASN A 82 8.30 -31.72 3.72
C ASN A 82 8.60 -30.63 4.77
N LEU A 83 8.42 -29.36 4.38
CA LEU A 83 8.06 -28.31 5.33
C LEU A 83 6.66 -28.65 5.84
N VAL A 84 6.58 -29.07 7.10
CA VAL A 84 5.30 -29.33 7.78
C VAL A 84 4.64 -27.98 8.05
N VAL A 85 3.70 -27.60 7.19
CA VAL A 85 2.70 -26.57 7.51
C VAL A 85 1.66 -27.26 8.40
N PRO A 86 1.35 -26.77 9.61
CA PRO A 86 0.32 -27.37 10.45
C PRO A 86 -1.02 -27.31 9.72
N THR A 87 -1.50 -28.47 9.28
CA THR A 87 -2.83 -28.66 8.71
C THR A 87 -3.87 -28.51 9.81
N LEU A 88 -4.59 -27.39 9.80
CA LEU A 88 -5.91 -27.29 10.42
C LEU A 88 -6.91 -27.88 9.42
N ASP A 89 -7.41 -29.07 9.75
CA ASP A 89 -8.51 -29.75 9.08
C ASP A 89 -9.76 -28.85 9.05
N THR A 90 -10.16 -28.39 7.87
CA THR A 90 -11.50 -28.58 7.27
C THR A 90 -11.66 -27.64 6.07
N GLY A 91 -11.89 -28.19 4.88
CA GLY A 91 -12.33 -27.45 3.70
C GLY A 91 -11.20 -26.75 2.93
N GLU A 92 -11.33 -26.74 1.61
CA GLU A 92 -10.39 -26.19 0.62
C GLU A 92 -10.00 -24.72 0.88
N ASN A 93 -9.04 -24.47 1.77
CA ASN A 93 -8.45 -23.15 1.94
C ASN A 93 -7.46 -22.90 0.81
N HIS A 94 -7.97 -22.30 -0.26
CA HIS A 94 -7.17 -21.57 -1.22
C HIS A 94 -6.39 -20.50 -0.42
N LEU A 95 -5.07 -20.66 -0.27
CA LEU A 95 -4.23 -19.68 0.42
C LEU A 95 -4.20 -18.40 -0.42
N ILE A 96 -5.17 -17.49 -0.18
CA ILE A 96 -5.26 -16.21 -0.86
C ILE A 96 -4.07 -15.36 -0.42
N GLY A 97 -3.08 -15.23 -1.30
CA GLY A 97 -1.93 -14.37 -1.04
C GLY A 97 -2.33 -12.89 -0.97
N HIS A 98 -2.19 -12.27 0.20
CA HIS A 98 -2.24 -10.81 0.45
C HIS A 98 -1.27 -10.43 1.57
N HIS A 99 -0.89 -9.15 1.66
CA HIS A 99 0.09 -8.65 2.62
C HIS A 99 -0.55 -8.21 3.95
N GLY A 100 -1.58 -7.37 3.88
CA GLY A 100 -2.41 -6.94 5.01
C GLY A 100 -1.77 -5.95 6.00
N ASP A 101 -0.62 -5.35 5.69
CA ASP A 101 0.05 -4.33 6.53
C ASP A 101 0.98 -3.44 5.67
N ILE A 102 0.53 -3.04 4.49
CA ILE A 102 1.30 -2.11 3.65
C ILE A 102 1.24 -0.71 4.29
N LYS A 103 2.40 -0.12 4.53
CA LYS A 103 2.59 1.23 5.07
C LYS A 103 4.02 1.68 4.80
N PRO A 104 4.35 2.97 4.90
CA PRO A 104 5.70 3.48 4.65
C PRO A 104 6.79 2.76 5.46
N GLN A 105 6.49 2.36 6.71
CA GLN A 105 7.44 1.63 7.57
C GLN A 105 7.76 0.21 7.06
N ASN A 106 6.86 -0.40 6.28
CA ASN A 106 7.03 -1.73 5.68
C ASN A 106 7.46 -1.66 4.21
N VAL A 107 7.88 -0.48 3.74
CA VAL A 107 8.54 -0.29 2.44
C VAL A 107 9.98 0.15 2.72
N LEU A 108 10.93 -0.71 2.40
CA LEU A 108 12.35 -0.49 2.64
C LEU A 108 13.02 0.17 1.45
N TRP A 109 13.89 1.13 1.70
CA TRP A 109 14.74 1.77 0.71
C TRP A 109 16.15 1.18 0.76
N PHE A 110 16.62 0.72 -0.40
CA PHE A 110 17.96 0.19 -0.60
C PHE A 110 18.74 1.13 -1.52
N GLN A 111 19.88 1.63 -1.04
CA GLN A 111 20.82 2.35 -1.90
C GLN A 111 21.47 1.39 -2.90
N ASN A 112 21.72 1.84 -4.13
CA ASN A 112 22.54 1.07 -5.06
C ASN A 112 24.02 1.17 -4.63
N PRO A 113 24.69 0.06 -4.29
CA PRO A 113 26.10 0.10 -3.89
C PRO A 113 27.05 0.47 -5.03
N GLU A 114 26.65 0.16 -6.28
CA GLU A 114 27.47 0.34 -7.48
C GLU A 114 27.36 1.76 -8.06
N GLU A 115 26.25 2.44 -7.80
CA GLU A 115 25.97 3.79 -8.30
C GLU A 115 25.40 4.66 -7.18
N LYS A 116 26.27 5.35 -6.45
CA LYS A 116 25.83 6.17 -5.30
C LYS A 116 24.93 7.35 -5.67
N THR A 117 24.95 7.76 -6.94
CA THR A 117 24.07 8.78 -7.51
C THR A 117 22.68 8.24 -7.83
N ASP A 118 22.49 6.92 -7.92
CA ASP A 118 21.17 6.32 -8.10
C ASP A 118 20.32 6.57 -6.85
N ARG A 119 19.06 6.94 -7.08
CA ARG A 119 18.10 7.25 -6.01
C ARG A 119 17.61 6.00 -5.25
N GLY A 120 18.15 4.81 -5.58
CA GLY A 120 17.92 3.56 -4.87
C GLY A 120 16.64 2.85 -5.31
N THR A 121 16.28 1.78 -4.58
CA THR A 121 15.13 0.93 -4.90
C THR A 121 14.28 0.64 -3.67
N LEU A 122 12.96 0.81 -3.81
CA LEU A 122 11.98 0.47 -2.80
C LEU A 122 11.59 -1.01 -2.87
N LYS A 123 11.49 -1.67 -1.72
CA LYS A 123 11.07 -3.07 -1.61
C LYS A 123 10.09 -3.25 -0.45
N ILE A 124 9.01 -3.98 -0.68
CA ILE A 124 8.06 -4.36 0.38
C ILE A 124 8.72 -5.40 1.30
N THR A 125 8.48 -5.30 2.62
CA THR A 125 8.93 -6.24 3.67
C THR A 125 7.76 -6.63 4.59
N ASP A 126 8.02 -7.51 5.55
CA ASP A 126 7.08 -7.90 6.62
C ASP A 126 5.86 -8.67 6.11
N PHE A 127 6.11 -9.60 5.18
CA PHE A 127 5.11 -10.52 4.67
C PHE A 127 4.61 -11.48 5.76
N GLY A 128 3.30 -11.74 5.78
CA GLY A 128 2.72 -12.86 6.52
C GLY A 128 2.73 -12.75 8.05
N LEU A 129 3.28 -11.68 8.64
CA LEU A 129 3.19 -11.48 10.09
C LEU A 129 1.83 -10.92 10.52
N SER A 130 0.98 -10.45 9.61
CA SER A 130 -0.36 -9.92 9.94
C SER A 130 -1.34 -11.02 10.37
N GLU A 131 -1.32 -12.19 9.73
CA GLU A 131 -2.14 -13.36 10.11
C GLU A 131 -1.70 -13.93 11.48
N PHE A 132 -0.40 -13.92 11.79
CA PHE A 132 0.15 -14.30 13.09
C PHE A 132 0.06 -13.18 14.16
N LYS A 133 0.05 -11.89 13.78
CA LYS A 133 -0.15 -10.76 14.71
C LYS A 133 -1.61 -10.66 15.16
N ALA A 134 -2.57 -11.14 14.36
CA ALA A 134 -3.99 -11.18 14.72
C ALA A 134 -4.31 -12.10 15.93
N SER A 135 -3.42 -13.03 16.30
CA SER A 135 -3.59 -13.83 17.51
C SER A 135 -2.93 -13.21 18.75
N HIS A 136 -1.93 -12.32 18.60
CA HIS A 136 -1.15 -11.77 19.72
C HIS A 136 -1.32 -10.26 19.97
N THR A 137 -1.90 -9.50 19.04
CA THR A 137 -2.03 -8.02 19.19
C THR A 137 -3.47 -7.49 19.22
N THR A 138 -4.45 -8.29 18.78
CA THR A 138 -5.87 -7.91 18.75
C THR A 138 -6.71 -8.47 19.91
N PHE A 139 -6.10 -9.23 20.83
CA PHE A 139 -6.62 -9.20 22.20
C PHE A 139 -6.30 -7.83 22.75
N HIS A 140 -7.25 -6.91 22.55
CA HIS A 140 -7.43 -5.74 23.38
C HIS A 140 -7.44 -6.21 24.84
N LYS A 141 -6.27 -6.35 25.46
CA LYS A 141 -6.16 -6.35 26.91
C LYS A 141 -6.83 -5.05 27.33
N ALA A 142 -7.99 -5.18 27.97
CA ALA A 142 -8.66 -4.07 28.63
C ALA A 142 -7.60 -3.40 29.54
N GLY A 143 -7.10 -2.24 29.12
CA GLY A 143 -6.05 -1.50 29.84
C GLY A 143 -4.78 -1.15 29.06
N SER A 144 -4.49 -1.73 27.88
CA SER A 144 -3.34 -1.28 27.07
C SER A 144 -3.73 -0.12 26.15
N ARG A 145 -3.43 1.11 26.58
CA ARG A 145 -3.48 2.31 25.75
C ARG A 145 -2.33 2.27 24.73
N SER A 146 -2.53 1.62 23.60
CA SER A 146 -1.73 1.91 22.40
C SER A 146 -2.52 2.87 21.52
N PRO A 147 -2.18 4.17 21.47
CA PRO A 147 -2.95 5.20 20.76
C PRO A 147 -2.77 5.17 19.23
N VAL A 148 -1.95 4.28 18.68
CA VAL A 148 -1.67 4.26 17.23
C VAL A 148 -2.77 3.46 16.51
N SER A 149 -3.76 4.17 15.99
CA SER A 149 -4.71 3.61 15.02
C SER A 149 -3.95 3.26 13.72
N PRO A 150 -4.17 2.10 13.09
CA PRO A 150 -3.49 1.78 11.83
C PRO A 150 -4.03 2.67 10.68
N SER A 151 -3.32 3.75 10.35
CA SER A 151 -3.78 4.81 9.43
C SER A 151 -4.05 4.33 8.00
N PHE A 152 -3.30 3.32 7.55
CA PHE A 152 -3.31 2.79 6.17
C PHE A 152 -4.34 1.66 5.95
N ARG A 153 -5.06 1.25 7.00
CA ARG A 153 -6.06 0.18 6.88
C ARG A 153 -7.26 0.64 6.05
N PRO A 154 -7.95 -0.28 5.35
CA PRO A 154 -9.13 0.04 4.58
C PRO A 154 -10.40 0.07 5.46
N PRO A 155 -11.49 0.70 4.98
CA PRO A 155 -12.75 0.74 5.71
C PRO A 155 -13.38 -0.63 5.95
N GLU A 156 -13.24 -1.59 5.01
CA GLU A 156 -13.81 -2.93 5.18
C GLU A 156 -13.27 -3.69 6.39
N TYR A 157 -12.06 -3.36 6.86
CA TYR A 157 -11.49 -3.93 8.08
C TYR A 157 -12.35 -3.57 9.32
N ASP A 158 -12.80 -2.32 9.41
CA ASP A 158 -13.63 -1.83 10.53
C ASP A 158 -15.13 -2.16 10.35
N LEU A 159 -15.57 -2.36 9.09
CA LEU A 159 -16.96 -2.65 8.76
C LEU A 159 -17.32 -4.13 8.89
N THR A 160 -16.52 -5.01 8.31
CA THR A 160 -16.85 -6.45 8.16
C THR A 160 -15.77 -7.36 8.73
N GLY A 161 -14.61 -6.81 9.14
CA GLY A 161 -13.44 -7.61 9.54
C GLY A 161 -12.78 -8.33 8.36
N GLN A 162 -13.22 -8.07 7.12
CA GLN A 162 -12.66 -8.71 5.94
C GLN A 162 -11.24 -8.20 5.67
N ASN A 163 -10.36 -9.15 5.38
CA ASN A 163 -8.98 -8.90 4.99
C ASN A 163 -8.70 -9.69 3.70
N GLY A 164 -8.07 -9.05 2.71
CA GLY A 164 -7.81 -9.67 1.41
C GLY A 164 -7.12 -8.71 0.47
N ARG A 165 -6.99 -9.09 -0.81
CA ARG A 165 -6.21 -8.32 -1.81
C ARG A 165 -6.60 -6.85 -1.92
N SER A 166 -7.88 -6.52 -1.79
CA SER A 166 -8.32 -5.13 -1.85
C SER A 166 -7.72 -4.29 -0.71
N HIS A 167 -7.49 -4.88 0.47
CA HIS A 167 -6.80 -4.21 1.58
C HIS A 167 -5.48 -3.63 1.09
N ASP A 168 -4.66 -4.47 0.45
CA ASP A 168 -3.35 -4.05 -0.03
C ASP A 168 -3.46 -2.92 -1.07
N ILE A 169 -4.48 -2.93 -1.93
CA ILE A 169 -4.70 -1.87 -2.92
C ILE A 169 -5.03 -0.54 -2.25
N TRP A 170 -5.88 -0.53 -1.22
CA TRP A 170 -6.19 0.68 -0.47
C TRP A 170 -4.96 1.22 0.25
N ALA A 171 -4.25 0.35 0.95
CA ALA A 171 -3.06 0.71 1.70
C ALA A 171 -1.96 1.25 0.76
N LEU A 172 -1.79 0.64 -0.41
CA LEU A 172 -0.90 1.13 -1.45
C LEU A 172 -1.35 2.47 -2.02
N GLY A 173 -2.66 2.71 -2.16
CA GLY A 173 -3.22 4.00 -2.59
C GLY A 173 -2.93 5.11 -1.58
N CYS A 174 -3.02 4.81 -0.29
CA CYS A 174 -2.61 5.72 0.78
C CYS A 174 -1.10 6.04 0.71
N VAL A 175 -0.25 5.01 0.55
CA VAL A 175 1.21 5.20 0.39
C VAL A 175 1.53 6.05 -0.85
N TYR A 176 0.85 5.82 -1.97
CA TYR A 176 1.06 6.61 -3.19
C TYR A 176 0.60 8.06 -3.03
N LEU A 177 -0.50 8.29 -2.32
CA LEU A 177 -0.93 9.66 -2.01
C LEU A 177 0.10 10.39 -1.16
N ASP A 178 0.65 9.75 -0.12
CA ASP A 178 1.75 10.30 0.67
C ASP A 178 3.00 10.56 -0.20
N PHE A 179 3.28 9.72 -1.20
CA PHE A 179 4.43 9.90 -2.09
C PHE A 179 4.27 11.09 -3.05
N VAL A 180 3.08 11.29 -3.62
CA VAL A 180 2.76 12.49 -4.42
C VAL A 180 2.83 13.74 -3.54
N THR A 181 2.32 13.66 -2.31
CA THR A 181 2.37 14.74 -1.32
C THR A 181 3.82 15.13 -1.01
N TRP A 182 4.66 14.14 -0.75
CA TRP A 182 6.09 14.33 -0.52
C TRP A 182 6.79 14.97 -1.72
N LEU A 183 6.50 14.51 -2.94
CA LEU A 183 7.11 15.11 -4.15
C LEU A 183 6.75 16.59 -4.32
N LEU A 184 5.50 16.97 -4.02
CA LEU A 184 5.02 18.33 -4.22
C LEU A 184 5.43 19.30 -3.12
N GLY A 185 5.47 18.84 -1.86
CA GLY A 185 5.67 19.70 -0.68
C GLY A 185 6.61 19.18 0.40
N GLY A 186 7.35 18.11 0.13
CA GLY A 186 8.29 17.52 1.07
C GLY A 186 7.64 16.82 2.27
N TRP A 187 8.48 16.42 3.23
CA TRP A 187 8.05 15.74 4.46
C TRP A 187 7.04 16.57 5.27
N ASP A 188 7.22 17.89 5.33
CA ASP A 188 6.34 18.76 6.11
C ASP A 188 4.90 18.73 5.58
N MET A 189 4.71 18.64 4.25
CA MET A 189 3.38 18.50 3.67
C MET A 189 2.74 17.15 3.99
N VAL A 190 3.53 16.06 4.03
CA VAL A 190 3.04 14.72 4.46
C VAL A 190 2.61 14.74 5.92
N ALA A 191 3.44 15.32 6.81
CA ALA A 191 3.13 15.44 8.23
C ALA A 191 1.90 16.32 8.48
N ASN A 192 1.79 17.45 7.78
CA ASN A 192 0.62 18.32 7.85
C ASN A 192 -0.64 17.63 7.33
N PHE A 193 -0.55 16.88 6.23
CA PHE A 193 -1.68 16.11 5.72
C PHE A 193 -2.19 15.09 6.75
N ALA A 194 -1.28 14.43 7.48
CA ALA A 194 -1.65 13.52 8.57
C ALA A 194 -2.41 14.24 9.70
N HIS A 195 -2.00 15.46 10.02
CA HIS A 195 -2.72 16.29 10.97
C HIS A 195 -4.09 16.72 10.43
N GLU A 196 -4.18 17.20 9.19
CA GLU A 196 -5.41 17.69 8.57
C GLU A 196 -6.50 16.63 8.41
N ARG A 197 -6.11 15.37 8.17
CA ARG A 197 -7.06 14.24 8.07
C ARG A 197 -7.40 13.61 9.42
N SER A 198 -6.73 14.03 10.50
CA SER A 198 -7.00 13.55 11.84
C SER A 198 -8.35 14.06 12.33
N ALA A 199 -9.23 13.14 12.72
CA ALA A 199 -10.56 13.46 13.21
C ALA A 199 -10.97 12.48 14.29
N VAL A 200 -11.83 12.92 15.22
CA VAL A 200 -12.44 12.04 16.23
C VAL A 200 -13.16 10.89 15.53
N ASP A 201 -12.83 9.67 15.93
CA ASP A 201 -13.40 8.46 15.36
C ASP A 201 -14.29 7.75 16.38
N PRO A 202 -15.62 7.81 16.22
CA PRO A 202 -16.55 7.13 17.12
C PRO A 202 -16.38 5.61 17.17
N ASN A 203 -15.79 5.01 16.14
CA ASN A 203 -15.51 3.57 16.10
C ASN A 203 -14.20 3.21 16.80
N TRP A 204 -13.40 4.22 17.18
CA TRP A 204 -12.13 4.07 17.87
C TRP A 204 -12.15 4.74 19.26
N LYS A 205 -13.24 4.54 20.00
CA LYS A 205 -13.43 5.07 21.37
C LYS A 205 -13.31 6.60 21.45
N ASP A 206 -13.80 7.29 20.41
CA ASP A 206 -13.75 8.75 20.27
C ASP A 206 -12.32 9.32 20.31
N LEU A 207 -11.31 8.49 20.06
CA LEU A 207 -9.93 8.95 19.90
C LEU A 207 -9.75 9.49 18.47
N PRO A 208 -8.92 10.52 18.29
CA PRO A 208 -8.59 11.01 16.96
C PRO A 208 -7.81 9.93 16.19
N THR A 209 -8.23 9.70 14.94
CA THR A 209 -7.53 8.82 14.00
C THR A 209 -7.23 9.59 12.72
N ASP A 210 -6.06 9.38 12.15
CA ASP A 210 -5.64 9.94 10.86
C ASP A 210 -5.90 8.98 9.69
N THR A 211 -6.88 8.09 9.85
CA THR A 211 -7.35 7.21 8.76
C THR A 211 -7.81 8.01 7.56
N TYR A 212 -7.74 7.39 6.37
CA TYR A 212 -8.18 8.01 5.13
C TYR A 212 -9.70 7.98 4.92
N PHE A 213 -10.42 7.20 5.73
CA PHE A 213 -11.86 7.01 5.66
C PHE A 213 -12.56 7.38 6.97
N GLU A 214 -13.86 7.57 6.88
CA GLU A 214 -14.77 7.68 8.01
C GLU A 214 -15.91 6.67 7.82
N ILE A 215 -16.40 6.10 8.92
CA ILE A 215 -17.60 5.26 8.92
C ILE A 215 -18.76 6.08 9.48
N LYS A 216 -19.80 6.26 8.66
CA LYS A 216 -21.03 6.96 9.01
C LYS A 216 -22.15 5.96 9.25
N ARG A 217 -23.11 6.35 10.08
CA ARG A 217 -24.39 5.65 10.20
C ARG A 217 -25.41 6.27 9.25
N LYS A 218 -26.06 5.43 8.45
CA LYS A 218 -27.21 5.81 7.62
C LYS A 218 -28.39 4.91 8.02
N GLY A 219 -29.19 5.39 8.97
CA GLY A 219 -30.20 4.55 9.64
C GLY A 219 -29.52 3.45 10.46
N TYR A 220 -29.87 2.19 10.19
CA TYR A 220 -29.27 1.01 10.84
C TYR A 220 -27.98 0.54 10.16
N GLU A 221 -27.66 1.05 8.97
CA GLU A 221 -26.47 0.63 8.21
C GLU A 221 -25.26 1.48 8.55
N ARG A 222 -24.08 0.85 8.53
CA ARG A 222 -22.79 1.54 8.57
C ARG A 222 -22.27 1.65 7.14
N ILE A 223 -21.91 2.84 6.72
CA ILE A 223 -21.33 3.08 5.39
C ILE A 223 -19.96 3.74 5.54
N ALA A 224 -19.00 3.31 4.75
CA ALA A 224 -17.70 3.96 4.70
C ALA A 224 -17.66 5.00 3.58
N ALA A 225 -16.93 6.08 3.83
CA ALA A 225 -16.60 7.09 2.85
C ALA A 225 -15.16 7.54 3.05
N VAL A 226 -14.46 7.93 1.97
CA VAL A 226 -13.20 8.69 2.10
C VAL A 226 -13.49 10.00 2.82
N LYS A 227 -12.66 10.38 3.81
CA LYS A 227 -12.85 11.60 4.60
C LYS A 227 -12.91 12.84 3.69
N PRO A 228 -13.79 13.82 3.98
CA PRO A 228 -13.81 15.09 3.26
C PRO A 228 -12.46 15.82 3.28
N ALA A 229 -11.69 15.70 4.36
CA ALA A 229 -10.34 16.25 4.44
C ALA A 229 -9.41 15.66 3.37
N VAL A 230 -9.41 14.33 3.20
CA VAL A 230 -8.62 13.64 2.16
C VAL A 230 -9.05 14.08 0.76
N LYS A 231 -10.35 14.14 0.48
CA LYS A 231 -10.85 14.61 -0.83
C LYS A 231 -10.46 16.05 -1.12
N ARG A 232 -10.57 16.95 -0.13
CA ARG A 232 -10.12 18.35 -0.28
C ARG A 232 -8.62 18.44 -0.51
N PHE A 233 -7.86 17.60 0.19
CA PHE A 233 -6.41 17.56 0.06
C PHE A 233 -5.99 17.10 -1.34
N ILE A 234 -6.56 16.01 -1.87
CA ILE A 234 -6.33 15.56 -3.26
C ILE A 234 -6.62 16.68 -4.27
N ARG A 235 -7.73 17.41 -4.11
CA ARG A 235 -8.05 18.57 -4.96
C ARG A 235 -7.00 19.67 -4.86
N SER A 236 -6.43 19.91 -3.67
CA SER A 236 -5.36 20.88 -3.50
C SER A 236 -4.05 20.43 -4.15
N LEU A 237 -3.75 19.12 -4.20
CA LEU A 237 -2.62 18.57 -4.93
C LEU A 237 -2.80 18.77 -6.44
N HIS A 238 -3.99 18.51 -6.98
CA HIS A 238 -4.32 18.87 -8.37
C HIS A 238 -4.19 20.39 -8.63
N GLY A 239 -4.50 21.23 -7.65
CA GLY A 239 -4.32 22.68 -7.76
C GLY A 239 -2.89 23.18 -7.51
N HIS A 240 -1.95 22.29 -7.18
CA HIS A 240 -0.60 22.69 -6.81
C HIS A 240 0.16 23.23 -8.03
N SER A 241 0.94 24.30 -7.84
CA SER A 241 1.66 24.99 -8.94
C SER A 241 2.70 24.13 -9.67
N LYS A 242 3.12 23.03 -9.06
CA LYS A 242 4.03 22.02 -9.63
C LYS A 242 3.31 20.75 -10.11
N CYS A 243 1.98 20.70 -10.07
CA CYS A 243 1.23 19.51 -10.48
C CYS A 243 1.29 19.37 -12.01
N THR A 244 1.85 18.27 -12.47
CA THR A 244 2.00 17.96 -13.89
C THR A 244 0.87 17.06 -14.39
N GLU A 245 0.80 16.83 -15.70
CA GLU A 245 -0.18 15.91 -16.29
C GLU A 245 0.00 14.49 -15.73
N TYR A 246 1.25 14.03 -15.56
CA TYR A 246 1.55 12.78 -14.85
C TYR A 246 0.92 12.73 -13.45
N LEU A 247 1.08 13.79 -12.66
CA LEU A 247 0.54 13.82 -11.30
C LEU A 247 -0.98 13.89 -11.29
N HIS A 248 -1.62 14.56 -12.25
CA HIS A 248 -3.07 14.50 -12.39
C HIS A 248 -3.57 13.09 -12.69
N ASP A 249 -2.96 12.41 -13.67
CA ASP A 249 -3.34 11.04 -14.00
C ASP A 249 -3.13 10.09 -12.82
N PHE A 250 -2.02 10.27 -12.10
CA PHE A 250 -1.71 9.42 -10.94
C PHE A 250 -2.65 9.69 -9.76
N LEU A 251 -2.98 10.96 -9.49
CA LEU A 251 -3.98 11.31 -8.47
C LEU A 251 -5.38 10.81 -8.83
N ASN A 252 -5.78 10.87 -10.11
CA ASN A 252 -7.05 10.30 -10.56
C ASN A 252 -7.11 8.79 -10.34
N LEU A 253 -6.03 8.06 -10.68
CA LEU A 253 -5.91 6.63 -10.40
C LEU A 253 -6.04 6.34 -8.90
N ILE A 254 -5.39 7.13 -8.05
CA ILE A 254 -5.47 6.97 -6.58
C ILE A 254 -6.90 7.24 -6.08
N GLU A 255 -7.50 8.38 -6.44
CA GLU A 255 -8.80 8.80 -5.92
C GLU A 255 -9.94 7.91 -6.41
N MET A 256 -9.95 7.60 -7.71
CA MET A 256 -11.09 6.96 -8.37
C MET A 256 -11.03 5.43 -8.25
N ASP A 257 -9.84 4.85 -8.44
CA ASP A 257 -9.68 3.40 -8.58
C ASP A 257 -9.17 2.71 -7.30
N MET A 258 -8.31 3.38 -6.51
CA MET A 258 -7.64 2.77 -5.33
C MET A 258 -8.32 3.09 -4.00
N LEU A 259 -8.66 4.37 -3.75
CA LEU A 259 -9.30 4.84 -2.51
C LEU A 259 -10.83 4.73 -2.58
N HIS A 260 -11.33 3.66 -3.20
CA HIS A 260 -12.76 3.38 -3.29
C HIS A 260 -13.23 2.52 -2.08
N PRO A 261 -14.12 3.02 -1.21
CA PRO A 261 -14.71 2.23 -0.13
C PRO A 261 -15.68 1.18 -0.71
N LYS A 262 -15.52 -0.10 -0.38
CA LYS A 262 -16.47 -1.13 -0.84
C LYS A 262 -17.82 -0.96 -0.13
N PRO A 263 -18.95 -0.92 -0.85
CA PRO A 263 -20.28 -0.97 -0.23
C PRO A 263 -20.53 -2.34 0.43
N HIS A 264 -21.48 -2.38 1.38
CA HIS A 264 -21.91 -3.64 2.03
C HIS A 264 -22.67 -4.57 1.08
N SER A 265 -23.23 -4.04 -0.01
CA SER A 265 -23.88 -4.83 -1.06
C SER A 265 -22.88 -5.14 -2.18
N HIS A 266 -22.95 -6.35 -2.74
CA HIS A 266 -22.14 -6.88 -3.84
C HIS A 266 -22.26 -6.11 -5.19
N SER A 267 -22.49 -4.80 -5.19
CA SER A 267 -22.60 -3.97 -6.40
C SER A 267 -21.22 -3.72 -7.04
N GLU A 268 -21.25 -3.60 -8.37
CA GLU A 268 -20.17 -3.83 -9.33
C GLU A 268 -18.96 -2.88 -9.31
N GLU A 269 -18.97 -1.81 -8.50
CA GLU A 269 -17.79 -0.93 -8.35
C GLU A 269 -16.79 -1.53 -7.35
N SER A 270 -15.94 -2.41 -7.89
CA SER A 270 -14.83 -2.99 -7.15
C SER A 270 -13.57 -2.13 -7.30
N ARG A 271 -12.89 -1.88 -6.17
CA ARG A 271 -11.52 -1.31 -6.14
C ARG A 271 -10.62 -2.07 -7.11
N ILE A 272 -9.84 -1.35 -7.92
CA ILE A 272 -8.98 -1.91 -8.97
C ILE A 272 -8.15 -3.09 -8.49
N GLU A 273 -8.05 -4.15 -9.30
CA GLU A 273 -7.21 -5.29 -8.98
C GLU A 273 -5.73 -4.99 -9.26
N ILE A 274 -4.83 -5.69 -8.55
CA ILE A 274 -3.38 -5.46 -8.68
C ILE A 274 -2.84 -5.64 -10.11
N ARG A 275 -3.48 -6.51 -10.90
CA ARG A 275 -3.09 -6.78 -12.29
C ARG A 275 -3.33 -5.58 -13.17
N GLU A 276 -4.53 -4.99 -13.08
CA GLU A 276 -4.91 -3.80 -13.82
C GLU A 276 -4.15 -2.57 -13.32
N LEU A 277 -4.03 -2.42 -12.00
CA LEU A 277 -3.24 -1.34 -11.39
C LEU A 277 -1.80 -1.33 -11.92
N LYS A 278 -1.16 -2.50 -11.99
CA LYS A 278 0.19 -2.63 -12.55
C LYS A 278 0.25 -2.19 -14.03
N LEU A 279 -0.76 -2.49 -14.83
CA LEU A 279 -0.82 -2.06 -16.23
C LEU A 279 -0.91 -0.54 -16.33
N LYS A 280 -1.86 0.08 -15.62
CA LYS A 280 -2.01 1.54 -15.58
C LYS A 280 -0.72 2.23 -15.12
N LEU A 281 -0.08 1.74 -14.05
CA LEU A 281 1.21 2.27 -13.58
C LEU A 281 2.35 2.07 -14.59
N THR A 282 2.32 1.01 -15.38
CA THR A 282 3.31 0.79 -16.45
C THR A 282 3.13 1.80 -17.58
N GLU A 283 1.90 2.11 -17.95
CA GLU A 283 1.58 3.15 -18.93
C GLU A 283 1.99 4.54 -18.44
N LEU A 284 1.63 4.89 -17.20
CA LEU A 284 2.04 6.18 -16.60
C LEU A 284 3.56 6.31 -16.57
N HIS A 285 4.28 5.26 -16.14
CA HIS A 285 5.74 5.26 -16.13
C HIS A 285 6.34 5.41 -17.54
N ALA A 286 5.79 4.75 -18.56
CA ALA A 286 6.27 4.89 -19.94
C ALA A 286 6.06 6.30 -20.49
N LYS A 287 4.93 6.95 -20.16
CA LYS A 287 4.67 8.33 -20.58
C LYS A 287 5.63 9.33 -19.93
N CYS A 288 6.19 9.03 -18.75
CA CYS A 288 7.19 9.90 -18.10
C CYS A 288 8.49 10.08 -18.90
N ASP A 289 8.77 9.27 -19.92
CA ASP A 289 9.88 9.51 -20.85
C ASP A 289 9.70 10.84 -21.62
N GLN A 290 8.46 11.33 -21.71
CA GLN A 290 8.15 12.62 -22.29
C GLN A 290 8.25 13.71 -21.21
N GLU A 291 9.30 14.55 -21.28
CA GLU A 291 9.54 15.58 -20.26
C GLU A 291 8.33 16.50 -20.03
N HIS A 292 7.58 16.85 -21.09
CA HIS A 292 6.42 17.72 -20.95
C HIS A 292 5.32 17.12 -20.07
N TYR A 293 5.05 15.82 -20.20
CA TYR A 293 4.08 15.09 -19.39
C TYR A 293 4.54 14.98 -17.92
N ALA A 294 5.83 14.75 -17.74
CA ALA A 294 6.44 14.53 -16.42
C ALA A 294 6.69 15.82 -15.63
N LEU A 295 7.06 16.93 -16.29
CA LEU A 295 7.62 18.12 -15.66
C LEU A 295 6.89 19.43 -15.92
N THR A 296 6.12 19.54 -16.99
CA THR A 296 5.39 20.78 -17.25
C THR A 296 4.15 20.84 -16.37
N PRO A 297 3.99 21.86 -15.51
CA PRO A 297 2.76 22.04 -14.76
C PRO A 297 1.56 22.16 -15.70
N ALA A 298 0.48 21.46 -15.38
CA ALA A 298 -0.74 21.44 -16.16
C ALA A 298 -1.90 22.02 -15.33
N SER A 299 -2.86 22.64 -16.01
CA SER A 299 -4.11 23.05 -15.36
C SER A 299 -5.02 21.84 -15.14
N TRP A 300 -5.56 21.69 -13.94
CA TRP A 300 -6.50 20.61 -13.64
C TRP A 300 -7.86 20.85 -14.31
N ASN A 301 -8.13 20.15 -15.40
CA ASN A 301 -9.42 20.16 -16.07
C ASN A 301 -10.36 19.12 -15.43
N GLN A 302 -11.28 19.56 -14.57
CA GLN A 302 -12.25 18.72 -13.85
C GLN A 302 -13.21 17.91 -14.75
N THR A 303 -13.19 18.14 -16.07
CA THR A 303 -14.08 17.50 -17.04
C THR A 303 -13.85 15.99 -17.21
N CYS A 304 -12.65 15.46 -16.89
CA CYS A 304 -12.40 14.01 -16.94
C CYS A 304 -13.07 13.21 -15.80
N CYS A 305 -13.48 13.85 -14.70
CA CYS A 305 -14.08 13.14 -13.56
C CYS A 305 -15.58 12.81 -13.73
N LYS A 306 -16.19 13.08 -14.91
CA LYS A 306 -17.62 12.87 -15.17
C LYS A 306 -17.92 11.88 -16.29
N SER A 307 -16.93 11.20 -16.85
CA SER A 307 -17.09 10.33 -18.00
C SER A 307 -16.55 8.92 -17.77
N LEU A 308 -16.87 8.32 -16.63
CA LEU A 308 -16.89 6.87 -16.39
C LEU A 308 -18.05 6.58 -15.43
#